data_AF-A0A2V2W194-F1
#
_entry.id   AF-A0A2V2W194-F1
#
_cell.length_a   1.000
_cell.length_b   1.000
_cell.length_c   1.000
_cell.angle_alpha   90.00
_cell.angle_beta   90.00
_cell.angle_gamma   90.00
#
_symmetry.space_group_name_H-M   'P 1'
#
loop_
_entity.id
_entity.type
_entity.pdbx_description
1 polymer ?
#
loop_
_entity_poly.entity_id
_entity_poly.type
_entity_poly.pdbx_seq_one_letter_code
_entity_poly.pdbx_strand_id
1 'polypeptide(L)'
;MIITMPKKMSHEKEVTLQALGAEVIRTETALPWDHPDSLIGMARRLEKEKGYVLLDQYRNPSNPKAHYEGTAQEIYDQCGGKVDMAVFTTGTGGTMAGVAKRLKELLPNIVIVGVDPYGSILADPSVPLDPKPYLLRASGTILCQMSANGSTLIGG
;
A
#
# COMPACT_ATOMS: atom_id res chain seq x y z
N MET A 1 -20.37 6.42 4.54
CA MET A 1 -18.89 6.28 4.47
C MET A 1 -18.37 7.27 3.45
N ILE A 2 -17.25 7.95 3.73
CA ILE A 2 -16.62 8.89 2.78
C ILE A 2 -15.28 8.30 2.32
N ILE A 3 -15.03 8.33 1.02
CA ILE A 3 -13.77 7.89 0.41
C ILE A 3 -13.09 9.08 -0.27
N THR A 4 -11.89 9.43 0.18
CA THR A 4 -11.02 10.38 -0.53
C THR A 4 -10.17 9.60 -1.53
N MET A 5 -10.12 10.06 -2.79
CA MET A 5 -9.52 9.32 -3.90
C MET A 5 -8.87 10.28 -4.92
N PRO A 6 -7.64 10.03 -5.42
CA PRO A 6 -7.05 10.90 -6.43
C PRO A 6 -7.80 10.81 -7.77
N LYS A 7 -7.82 11.91 -8.54
CA LYS A 7 -8.45 11.97 -9.88
C LYS A 7 -7.93 10.92 -10.87
N LYS A 8 -6.66 10.52 -10.76
CA LYS A 8 -6.05 9.44 -11.58
C LYS A 8 -6.73 8.07 -11.40
N MET A 9 -7.41 7.82 -10.28
CA MET A 9 -8.11 6.55 -10.04
C MET A 9 -9.33 6.39 -10.96
N SER A 10 -9.78 5.15 -11.17
CA SER A 10 -10.66 4.84 -12.32
C SER A 10 -12.08 5.30 -12.08
N HIS A 11 -12.84 5.47 -13.15
CA HIS A 11 -14.25 5.83 -13.01
C HIS A 11 -15.05 4.65 -12.45
N GLU A 12 -14.71 3.43 -12.85
CA GLU A 12 -15.32 2.19 -12.37
C GLU A 12 -15.21 2.04 -10.85
N LYS A 13 -14.07 2.44 -10.26
CA LYS A 13 -13.90 2.46 -8.79
C LYS A 13 -14.88 3.41 -8.11
N GLU A 14 -15.05 4.61 -8.65
CA GLU A 14 -16.00 5.59 -8.10
C GLU A 14 -17.44 5.11 -8.22
N VAL A 15 -17.84 4.63 -9.40
CA VAL A 15 -19.20 4.11 -9.63
C VAL A 15 -19.49 2.95 -8.68
N THR A 16 -18.53 2.04 -8.50
CA THR A 16 -18.67 0.90 -7.58
C THR A 16 -18.83 1.38 -6.13
N LEU A 17 -18.01 2.32 -5.68
CA LEU A 17 -18.08 2.88 -4.33
C LEU A 17 -19.40 3.61 -4.08
N GLN A 18 -19.87 4.41 -5.03
CA GLN A 18 -21.15 5.10 -4.97
C GLN A 18 -22.33 4.12 -4.95
N ALA A 19 -22.28 3.05 -5.75
CA ALA A 19 -23.27 1.98 -5.74
C ALA A 19 -23.33 1.24 -4.38
N LEU A 20 -22.20 1.16 -3.67
CA LEU A 20 -22.11 0.65 -2.29
C LEU A 20 -22.54 1.68 -1.22
N GLY A 21 -23.00 2.87 -1.62
CA GLY A 21 -23.47 3.93 -0.71
C GLY A 21 -22.37 4.81 -0.13
N ALA A 22 -21.17 4.80 -0.70
CA ALA A 22 -20.10 5.69 -0.29
C ALA A 22 -20.18 7.05 -1.02
N GLU A 23 -19.93 8.12 -0.28
CA GLU A 23 -19.62 9.43 -0.88
C GLU A 23 -18.15 9.43 -1.31
N VAL A 24 -17.88 9.92 -2.52
CA VAL A 24 -16.54 9.93 -3.09
C VAL A 24 -16.07 11.36 -3.31
N ILE A 25 -14.94 11.71 -2.69
CA ILE A 25 -14.29 13.02 -2.85
C ILE A 25 -13.02 12.82 -3.69
N ARG A 26 -12.98 13.45 -4.87
CA ARG A 26 -11.83 13.41 -5.77
C ARG A 26 -10.79 14.48 -5.37
N THR A 27 -9.54 14.06 -5.12
CA THR A 27 -8.41 14.95 -4.82
C THR A 27 -7.46 15.07 -6.01
N GLU A 28 -6.70 16.16 -6.09
CA GLU A 28 -5.75 16.35 -7.17
C GLU A 28 -4.58 15.36 -7.07
N THR A 29 -4.14 14.80 -8.20
CA THR A 29 -3.17 13.68 -8.18
C THR A 29 -1.74 14.17 -8.00
N ALA A 30 -1.43 15.36 -8.52
CA ALA A 30 -0.08 15.93 -8.49
C ALA A 30 0.32 16.55 -7.15
N LEU A 31 -0.59 16.60 -6.17
CA LEU A 31 -0.30 17.20 -4.88
C LEU A 31 0.61 16.29 -4.04
N PRO A 32 1.61 16.85 -3.34
CA PRO A 32 2.38 16.14 -2.33
C PRO A 32 1.49 15.51 -1.25
N TRP A 33 1.97 14.44 -0.63
CA TRP A 33 1.18 13.67 0.35
C TRP A 33 0.80 14.49 1.59
N ASP A 34 1.61 15.47 1.97
CA ASP A 34 1.44 16.37 3.13
C ASP A 34 0.63 17.64 2.81
N HIS A 35 0.28 17.88 1.53
CA HIS A 35 -0.56 19.01 1.14
C HIS A 35 -1.98 18.87 1.76
N PRO A 36 -2.61 19.97 2.25
CA PRO A 36 -3.93 19.90 2.89
C PRO A 36 -5.05 19.36 1.98
N ASP A 37 -4.95 19.59 0.67
CA ASP A 37 -5.90 19.06 -0.32
C ASP A 37 -5.44 17.74 -0.99
N SER A 38 -4.38 17.11 -0.47
CA SER A 38 -4.01 15.75 -0.85
C SER A 38 -5.06 14.74 -0.37
N LEU A 39 -4.96 13.49 -0.83
CA LEU A 39 -5.81 12.40 -0.35
C LEU A 39 -5.78 12.27 1.19
N ILE A 40 -4.59 12.31 1.79
CA ILE A 40 -4.40 12.18 3.24
C ILE A 40 -4.81 13.47 3.95
N GLY A 41 -4.46 14.63 3.37
CA GLY A 41 -4.81 15.94 3.92
C GLY A 41 -6.32 16.13 4.04
N MET A 42 -7.08 15.81 2.98
CA MET A 42 -8.54 15.87 2.99
C MET A 42 -9.12 14.93 4.05
N ALA A 43 -8.64 13.68 4.12
CA ALA A 43 -9.15 12.72 5.08
C ALA A 43 -8.94 13.18 6.53
N ARG A 44 -7.76 13.74 6.84
CA ARG A 44 -7.45 14.33 8.17
C ARG A 44 -8.29 15.56 8.47
N ARG A 45 -8.57 16.40 7.47
CA ARG A 45 -9.45 17.56 7.63
C ARG A 45 -10.87 17.14 7.99
N LEU A 46 -11.40 16.13 7.31
CA LEU A 46 -12.72 15.56 7.60
C LEU A 46 -12.79 14.95 9.01
N GLU A 47 -11.74 14.23 9.43
CA GLU A 47 -11.63 13.73 10.81
C GLU A 47 -11.70 14.89 11.82
N LYS A 48 -10.88 15.93 11.64
CA LYS A 48 -10.79 17.06 12.58
C LYS A 48 -12.04 17.93 12.61
N GLU A 49 -12.62 18.25 11.45
CA GLU A 49 -13.71 19.24 11.33
C GLU A 49 -15.10 18.62 11.52
N LYS A 50 -15.27 17.34 11.17
CA LYS A 50 -16.56 16.65 11.16
C LYS A 50 -16.65 15.50 12.16
N GLY A 51 -15.56 15.17 12.85
CA GLY A 51 -15.51 14.08 13.82
C GLY A 51 -15.58 12.69 13.20
N TYR A 52 -15.21 12.54 11.92
CA TYR A 52 -15.09 11.23 11.30
C TYR A 52 -13.91 10.44 11.88
N VAL A 53 -13.99 9.11 11.84
CA VAL A 53 -12.88 8.23 12.23
C VAL A 53 -12.03 7.91 11.00
N LEU A 54 -10.74 8.26 11.03
CA LEU A 54 -9.79 7.89 10.00
C LEU A 54 -9.13 6.55 10.32
N LEU A 55 -9.44 5.50 9.54
CA LEU A 55 -8.85 4.17 9.75
C LEU A 55 -7.35 4.08 9.37
N ASP A 56 -6.86 5.03 8.57
CA ASP A 56 -5.45 5.23 8.18
C ASP A 56 -4.69 3.94 7.78
N GLN A 57 -4.92 3.44 6.56
CA GLN A 57 -4.23 2.25 6.04
C GLN A 57 -2.70 2.35 6.00
N TYR A 58 -2.13 3.55 6.09
CA TYR A 58 -0.69 3.77 6.07
C TYR A 58 -0.06 3.62 7.46
N ARG A 59 -0.82 3.79 8.53
CA ARG A 59 -0.30 3.75 9.92
C ARG A 59 -0.94 2.67 10.78
N ASN A 60 -2.10 2.17 10.39
CA ASN A 60 -2.85 1.22 11.19
C ASN A 60 -2.19 -0.17 11.15
N PRO A 61 -1.74 -0.71 12.31
CA PRO A 61 -1.09 -2.02 12.37
C PRO A 61 -2.00 -3.17 11.93
N SER A 62 -3.32 -2.95 11.90
CA SER A 62 -4.28 -3.94 11.38
C SER A 62 -4.05 -4.27 9.91
N ASN A 63 -3.50 -3.34 9.11
CA ASN A 63 -3.19 -3.58 7.69
C ASN A 63 -2.15 -4.71 7.53
N PRO A 64 -0.89 -4.57 8.00
CA PRO A 64 0.07 -5.67 7.91
C PRO A 64 -0.34 -6.90 8.75
N LYS A 65 -1.05 -6.71 9.87
CA LYS A 65 -1.50 -7.83 10.71
C LYS A 65 -2.49 -8.74 9.99
N ALA A 66 -3.43 -8.20 9.23
CA ALA A 66 -4.38 -8.99 8.43
C ALA A 66 -3.66 -9.94 7.46
N HIS A 67 -2.56 -9.48 6.86
CA HIS A 67 -1.76 -10.27 5.94
C HIS A 67 -0.82 -11.26 6.65
N TYR A 68 -0.32 -10.92 7.84
CA TYR A 68 0.46 -11.82 8.68
C TYR A 68 -0.37 -13.01 9.19
N GLU A 69 -1.59 -12.74 9.67
CA GLU A 69 -2.47 -13.77 10.27
C GLU A 69 -3.26 -14.55 9.22
N GLY A 70 -3.76 -13.87 8.18
CA GLY A 70 -4.57 -14.49 7.12
C GLY A 70 -3.73 -14.89 5.92
N THR A 71 -3.42 -13.93 5.05
CA THR A 71 -2.84 -14.19 3.72
C THR A 71 -1.58 -15.05 3.76
N ALA A 72 -0.68 -14.84 4.71
CA ALA A 72 0.54 -15.63 4.82
C ALA A 72 0.30 -17.08 5.23
N GLN A 73 -0.65 -17.29 6.14
CA GLN A 73 -1.03 -18.62 6.60
C GLN A 73 -1.73 -19.39 5.47
N GLU A 74 -2.63 -18.71 4.73
CA GLU A 74 -3.27 -19.27 3.54
C GLU A 74 -2.22 -19.73 2.50
N ILE A 75 -1.23 -18.89 2.19
CA ILE A 75 -0.13 -19.25 1.27
C ILE A 75 0.63 -20.49 1.79
N TYR A 76 1.02 -20.49 3.07
CA TYR A 76 1.78 -21.60 3.65
C TYR A 76 1.00 -22.92 3.57
N ASP A 77 -0.27 -22.91 3.98
CA ASP A 77 -1.12 -24.10 4.03
C ASP A 77 -1.44 -24.61 2.63
N GLN A 78 -1.80 -23.72 1.71
CA GLN A 78 -2.14 -24.08 0.32
C GLN A 78 -0.94 -24.61 -0.45
N CYS A 79 0.27 -24.14 -0.14
CA CYS A 79 1.52 -24.64 -0.72
C CYS A 79 2.12 -25.82 0.06
N GLY A 80 1.46 -26.33 1.10
CA GLY A 80 1.95 -27.44 1.92
C GLY A 80 3.32 -27.16 2.55
N GLY A 81 3.58 -25.91 2.93
CA GLY A 81 4.85 -25.46 3.49
C GLY A 81 6.03 -25.45 2.51
N LYS A 82 5.78 -25.49 1.19
CA LYS A 82 6.83 -25.52 0.15
C LYS A 82 6.77 -24.25 -0.68
N VAL A 83 7.39 -23.20 -0.20
CA VAL A 83 7.51 -21.91 -0.90
C VAL A 83 8.94 -21.43 -0.84
N ASP A 84 9.61 -21.37 -1.99
CA ASP A 84 11.00 -20.92 -2.10
C ASP A 84 11.10 -19.41 -2.29
N MET A 85 10.10 -18.80 -2.94
CA MET A 85 10.07 -17.37 -3.22
C MET A 85 8.64 -16.83 -3.26
N ALA A 86 8.45 -15.61 -2.76
CA ALA A 86 7.20 -14.86 -2.89
C ALA A 86 7.47 -13.45 -3.42
N VAL A 87 6.65 -13.02 -4.39
CA VAL A 87 6.82 -11.74 -5.11
C VAL A 87 5.56 -10.89 -4.92
N PHE A 88 5.73 -9.65 -4.47
CA PHE A 88 4.62 -8.73 -4.20
C PHE A 88 4.86 -7.36 -4.82
N THR A 89 3.84 -6.78 -5.46
CA THR A 89 3.88 -5.33 -5.74
C THR A 89 3.60 -4.54 -4.47
N THR A 90 4.24 -3.39 -4.32
CA THR A 90 4.23 -2.65 -3.04
C THR A 90 3.45 -1.36 -3.15
N GLY A 91 2.38 -1.19 -2.36
CA GLY A 91 1.62 0.05 -2.23
C GLY A 91 1.84 0.69 -0.86
N THR A 92 0.91 0.46 0.08
CA THR A 92 1.11 0.80 1.51
C THR A 92 2.22 -0.01 2.18
N GLY A 93 2.64 -1.12 1.56
CA GLY A 93 3.59 -2.08 2.12
C GLY A 93 2.96 -3.11 3.06
N GLY A 94 1.67 -2.98 3.43
CA GLY A 94 1.01 -3.87 4.40
C GLY A 94 1.05 -5.35 4.01
N THR A 95 0.71 -5.68 2.76
CA THR A 95 0.72 -7.07 2.27
C THR A 95 2.10 -7.67 2.33
N MET A 96 3.09 -7.02 1.73
CA MET A 96 4.46 -7.54 1.73
C MET A 96 5.01 -7.63 3.15
N ALA A 97 4.83 -6.61 4.00
CA ALA A 97 5.34 -6.63 5.37
C ALA A 97 4.72 -7.74 6.22
N GLY A 98 3.40 -7.91 6.15
CA GLY A 98 2.69 -8.95 6.89
C GLY A 98 3.08 -10.35 6.43
N VAL A 99 3.03 -10.59 5.12
CA VAL A 99 3.36 -11.90 4.53
C VAL A 99 4.83 -12.25 4.72
N ALA A 100 5.75 -11.32 4.44
CA ALA A 100 7.17 -11.56 4.61
C ALA A 100 7.53 -11.93 6.05
N LYS A 101 6.94 -11.23 7.04
CA LYS A 101 7.21 -11.52 8.45
C LYS A 101 6.78 -12.95 8.81
N ARG A 102 5.54 -13.33 8.50
CA ARG A 102 5.03 -14.67 8.84
C ARG A 102 5.75 -15.78 8.08
N LEU A 103 5.95 -15.61 6.76
CA LEU A 103 6.61 -16.63 5.96
C LEU A 103 8.08 -16.80 6.35
N LYS A 104 8.80 -15.75 6.75
CA LYS A 104 10.17 -15.90 7.27
C LYS A 104 10.24 -16.63 8.61
N GLU A 105 9.23 -16.49 9.46
CA GLU A 105 9.13 -17.26 10.71
C GLU A 105 8.89 -18.75 10.45
N LEU A 106 8.08 -19.10 9.43
CA LEU A 106 7.74 -20.47 9.07
C LEU A 106 8.76 -21.14 8.13
N LEU A 107 9.39 -20.35 7.25
CA LEU A 107 10.29 -20.76 6.17
C LEU A 107 11.52 -19.83 6.18
N PRO A 108 12.53 -20.09 7.02
CA PRO A 108 13.67 -19.18 7.22
C PRO A 108 14.47 -18.86 5.95
N ASN A 109 14.41 -19.72 4.94
CA ASN A 109 15.16 -19.60 3.68
C ASN A 109 14.35 -18.98 2.53
N ILE A 110 13.09 -18.59 2.76
CA ILE A 110 12.24 -18.03 1.70
C ILE A 110 12.81 -16.70 1.18
N VAL A 111 12.80 -16.53 -0.14
CA VAL A 111 13.16 -15.25 -0.77
C VAL A 111 11.90 -14.38 -0.90
N ILE A 112 11.95 -13.16 -0.35
CA ILE A 112 10.88 -12.17 -0.50
C ILE A 112 11.35 -11.10 -1.47
N VAL A 113 10.57 -10.91 -2.54
CA VAL A 113 10.83 -9.90 -3.57
C VAL A 113 9.70 -8.88 -3.58
N GLY A 114 10.06 -7.60 -3.40
CA GLY A 114 9.12 -6.50 -3.60
C GLY A 114 9.34 -5.83 -4.96
N VAL A 115 8.23 -5.53 -5.64
CA VAL A 115 8.21 -4.84 -6.93
C VAL A 115 7.69 -3.43 -6.71
N ASP A 116 8.46 -2.44 -7.15
CA ASP A 116 8.14 -1.01 -7.05
C ASP A 116 8.15 -0.39 -8.46
N PRO A 117 7.09 0.35 -8.88
CA PRO A 117 7.09 0.99 -10.18
C PRO A 117 8.07 2.16 -10.26
N TYR A 118 8.68 2.35 -11.43
CA TYR A 118 9.50 3.53 -11.72
C TYR A 118 8.74 4.83 -11.41
N GLY A 119 9.38 5.74 -10.68
CA GLY A 119 8.78 6.98 -10.16
C GLY A 119 8.16 6.86 -8.76
N SER A 120 8.17 5.66 -8.16
CA SER A 120 7.98 5.44 -6.72
C SER A 120 9.32 5.55 -5.98
N ILE A 121 9.26 5.71 -4.64
CA ILE A 121 10.43 5.89 -3.78
C ILE A 121 10.64 4.76 -2.76
N LEU A 122 9.99 3.60 -2.95
CA LEU A 122 10.06 2.51 -1.99
C LEU A 122 11.29 1.62 -2.19
N ALA A 123 11.73 1.40 -3.43
CA ALA A 123 12.72 0.39 -3.75
C ALA A 123 14.14 0.65 -3.20
N ASP A 124 14.64 1.88 -3.28
CA ASP A 124 16.04 2.15 -2.92
C ASP A 124 16.27 3.61 -2.48
N PRO A 125 16.67 3.86 -1.21
CA PRO A 125 17.04 5.19 -0.74
C PRO A 125 18.37 5.71 -1.29
N SER A 126 19.18 4.87 -1.96
CA SER A 126 20.46 5.23 -2.58
C SER A 126 20.32 5.71 -4.03
N VAL A 127 19.17 5.49 -4.67
CA VAL A 127 18.87 6.01 -6.00
C VAL A 127 18.26 7.42 -5.88
N PRO A 128 18.73 8.40 -6.67
CA PRO A 128 18.16 9.74 -6.66
C PRO A 128 16.65 9.69 -6.90
N LEU A 129 15.89 10.32 -5.99
CA LEU A 129 14.44 10.39 -6.06
C LEU A 129 14.03 11.24 -7.27
N ASP A 130 13.52 10.58 -8.32
CA ASP A 130 12.90 11.24 -9.48
C ASP A 130 11.42 10.79 -9.57
N PRO A 131 10.56 11.26 -8.65
CA PRO A 131 9.17 10.82 -8.59
C PRO A 131 8.43 11.27 -9.85
N LYS A 132 7.89 10.30 -10.58
CA LYS A 132 7.17 10.52 -11.84
C LYS A 132 5.78 9.88 -11.81
N PRO A 133 4.77 10.51 -12.43
CA PRO A 133 3.49 9.86 -12.63
C PRO A 133 3.63 8.61 -13.50
N TYR A 134 3.16 7.46 -13.01
CA TYR A 134 3.05 6.20 -13.76
C TYR A 134 1.57 5.83 -13.97
N LEU A 135 1.20 4.96 -14.92
CA LEU A 135 -0.21 4.59 -15.14
C LEU A 135 -0.73 3.53 -14.16
N LEU A 136 0.17 2.71 -13.62
CA LEU A 136 -0.14 1.70 -12.61
C LEU A 136 -0.87 2.35 -11.41
N ARG A 137 -1.85 1.63 -10.86
CA ARG A 137 -2.70 2.10 -9.75
C ARG A 137 -2.52 1.17 -8.57
N ALA A 138 -2.59 1.72 -7.36
CA ALA A 138 -2.46 1.03 -6.07
C ALA A 138 -1.06 0.51 -5.68
N SER A 139 -0.11 0.40 -6.62
CA SER A 139 1.31 0.11 -6.34
C SER A 139 2.17 1.36 -6.55
N GLY A 140 3.25 1.47 -5.79
CA GLY A 140 4.13 2.63 -5.68
C GLY A 140 3.58 3.74 -4.77
N THR A 141 4.48 4.53 -4.19
CA THR A 141 4.13 5.70 -3.37
C THR A 141 5.27 6.71 -3.37
N ILE A 142 4.94 7.98 -3.12
CA ILE A 142 5.90 9.07 -2.88
C ILE A 142 6.20 9.25 -1.37
N LEU A 143 5.70 8.33 -0.54
CA LEU A 143 5.91 8.29 0.90
C LEU A 143 6.56 6.95 1.26
N CYS A 144 7.84 6.96 1.63
CA CYS A 144 8.54 5.74 2.03
C CYS A 144 8.10 5.32 3.45
N GLN A 145 7.59 4.10 3.60
CA GLN A 145 7.13 3.55 4.88
C GLN A 145 7.79 2.22 5.27
N MET A 146 8.73 1.71 4.46
CA MET A 146 9.33 0.40 4.71
C MET A 146 10.74 0.51 5.27
N SER A 147 11.02 -0.27 6.32
CA SER A 147 12.37 -0.63 6.75
C SER A 147 12.63 -2.05 6.25
N ALA A 148 13.42 -2.18 5.19
CA ALA A 148 13.71 -3.46 4.54
C ALA A 148 14.83 -4.21 5.29
N ASN A 149 14.51 -4.85 6.41
CA ASN A 149 15.43 -5.81 7.02
C ASN A 149 15.32 -7.16 6.28
N GLY A 150 16.18 -7.33 5.27
CA GLY A 150 16.45 -8.61 4.60
C GLY A 150 15.47 -9.03 3.50
N SER A 151 14.84 -8.09 2.80
CA SER A 151 14.01 -8.35 1.60
C SER A 151 14.58 -7.58 0.41
N THR A 152 14.63 -8.22 -0.76
CA THR A 152 15.16 -7.58 -1.97
C THR A 152 14.02 -6.82 -2.66
N LEU A 153 14.20 -5.52 -2.84
CA LEU A 153 13.32 -4.70 -3.66
C LEU A 153 13.94 -4.58 -5.05
N ILE A 154 13.17 -4.94 -6.09
CA ILE A 154 13.58 -4.73 -7.48
C ILE A 154 12.82 -3.53 -8.03
N GLY A 155 13.57 -2.49 -8.42
CA GLY A 155 13.07 -1.35 -9.18
C GLY A 155 13.21 -1.63 -10.68
N GLY A 156 12.20 -1.24 -11.46
CA GLY A 156 12.25 -1.22 -12.93
C GLY A 156 12.62 0.14 -13.47
#